data_AF-A0A661NXJ9-F1
#
_entry.id   AF-A0A661NXJ9-F1
#
_cell.length_a   1.000
_cell.length_b   1.000
_cell.length_c   1.000
_cell.angle_alpha   90.00
_cell.angle_beta   90.00
_cell.angle_gamma   90.00
#
_symmetry.space_group_name_H-M   'P 1'
#
loop_
_entity.id
_entity.type
_entity.pdbx_description
1 polymer ?
#
loop_
_entity_poly.entity_id
_entity_poly.type
_entity_poly.pdbx_seq_one_letter_code
_entity_poly.pdbx_strand_id
1 'polypeptide(L)' 'MVSNTKQTKKIRRRHLKKGGKRRKNMVRRTGGTPAFPIHPEGYDPSAPDAKSVPETGDATKA' A
#
# COMPACT_ATOMS: atom_id res chain seq x y z
N MET A 1 -35.88 17.10 -20.98
CA MET A 1 -34.65 16.63 -20.29
C MET A 1 -34.88 15.22 -19.77
N VAL A 2 -34.24 14.21 -20.37
CA VAL A 2 -34.38 12.82 -19.92
C VAL A 2 -33.48 12.60 -18.70
N SER A 3 -34.03 12.14 -17.58
CA SER A 3 -33.26 11.96 -16.35
C SER A 3 -32.29 10.77 -16.50
N ASN A 4 -30.98 11.03 -16.56
CA ASN A 4 -29.92 10.01 -16.64
C ASN A 4 -29.70 9.23 -15.32
N THR A 5 -30.69 9.22 -14.43
CA THR A 5 -30.65 8.60 -13.10
C THR A 5 -30.26 7.13 -13.12
N LYS A 6 -30.70 6.36 -14.13
CA LYS A 6 -30.32 4.94 -14.29
C LYS A 6 -28.83 4.80 -14.65
N GLN A 7 -28.32 5.66 -15.52
CA GLN A 7 -26.93 5.68 -15.96
C GLN A 7 -26.01 6.09 -14.81
N THR A 8 -26.32 7.15 -14.07
CA THR A 8 -25.52 7.61 -12.93
C THR A 8 -25.49 6.58 -11.81
N LYS A 9 -26.63 5.93 -11.49
CA LYS A 9 -26.67 4.80 -10.53
C LYS A 9 -25.82 3.62 -10.99
N LYS A 10 -25.76 3.32 -12.29
CA LYS A 10 -24.90 2.26 -12.84
C LYS A 10 -23.41 2.62 -12.71
N ILE A 11 -23.04 3.85 -13.04
CA ILE A 11 -21.66 4.35 -12.93
C ILE A 11 -21.20 4.35 -11.47
N ARG A 12 -22.02 4.87 -10.54
CA ARG A 12 -21.71 4.86 -9.10
C ARG A 12 -21.48 3.44 -8.57
N ARG A 13 -22.36 2.49 -8.91
CA ARG A 13 -22.19 1.07 -8.53
C ARG A 13 -20.89 0.48 -9.08
N ARG A 14 -20.51 0.81 -10.33
CA ARG A 14 -19.26 0.35 -10.93
C ARG A 14 -18.04 0.90 -10.18
N HIS A 15 -18.03 2.20 -9.85
CA HIS A 15 -16.90 2.83 -9.16
C HIS A 15 -16.74 2.29 -7.74
N LEU A 16 -17.85 2.11 -7.01
CA LEU A 16 -17.83 1.48 -5.68
C LEU A 16 -17.22 0.08 -5.71
N LYS A 17 -17.64 -0.77 -6.67
CA LYS A 17 -17.09 -2.12 -6.85
C LYS A 17 -15.61 -2.11 -7.21
N LYS A 18 -15.18 -1.25 -8.15
CA LYS A 18 -13.78 -1.15 -8.58
C LYS A 18 -12.88 -0.63 -7.46
N GLY A 19 -13.32 0.39 -6.72
CA GLY A 19 -12.62 0.94 -5.57
C GLY A 19 -12.44 -0.08 -4.45
N GLY A 20 -13.50 -0.80 -4.09
CA GLY A 20 -13.45 -1.86 -3.09
C GLY A 20 -12.50 -3.00 -3.47
N LYS A 21 -12.57 -3.49 -4.72
CA LYS A 21 -11.65 -4.55 -5.22
C LYS A 21 -10.20 -4.08 -5.19
N ARG A 22 -9.91 -2.84 -5.60
CA ARG A 22 -8.56 -2.26 -5.55
C ARG A 22 -8.05 -2.15 -4.12
N ARG A 23 -8.87 -1.64 -3.19
CA ARG A 23 -8.50 -1.55 -1.76
C ARG A 23 -8.23 -2.92 -1.15
N LYS A 24 -9.11 -3.91 -1.37
CA LYS A 24 -8.93 -5.29 -0.88
C LYS A 24 -7.63 -5.89 -1.42
N ASN A 25 -7.38 -5.74 -2.72
CA ASN A 25 -6.16 -6.27 -3.35
C ASN A 25 -4.90 -5.60 -2.83
N MET A 26 -4.93 -4.28 -2.61
CA MET A 26 -3.83 -3.53 -2.01
C MET A 26 -3.56 -4.03 -0.59
N VAL A 27 -4.55 -3.99 0.29
CA VAL A 27 -4.43 -4.47 1.69
C VAL A 27 -3.93 -5.92 1.76
N ARG A 28 -4.42 -6.81 0.89
CA ARG A 28 -3.96 -8.21 0.86
C ARG A 28 -2.50 -8.34 0.41
N ARG A 29 -2.03 -7.48 -0.49
CA ARG A 29 -0.67 -7.56 -1.05
C ARG A 29 0.38 -6.82 -0.22
N THR A 30 0.01 -5.69 0.36
CA THR A 30 0.94 -4.79 1.08
C THR A 30 0.76 -4.82 2.59
N GLY A 31 -0.20 -5.58 3.12
CA GLY A 31 -0.63 -5.47 4.51
C GLY A 31 -1.62 -4.31 4.72
N GLY A 32 -2.25 -4.28 5.89
CA GLY A 32 -3.20 -3.22 6.27
C GLY A 32 -2.56 -1.88 6.58
N THR A 33 -1.25 -1.88 6.82
CA THR A 33 -0.46 -0.68 7.10
C THR A 33 0.14 -0.13 5.80
N PRO A 34 0.01 1.18 5.53
CA PRO A 34 0.75 1.81 4.45
C PRO A 34 2.26 1.64 4.69
N ALA A 35 3.03 1.51 3.61
CA ALA A 35 4.49 1.46 3.71
C ALA A 35 4.98 2.84 4.19
N PHE A 36 5.30 2.95 5.47
CA PHE A 36 5.98 4.12 5.99
C PHE A 36 7.43 4.10 5.48
N PRO A 37 8.00 5.26 5.12
CA PRO A 37 9.42 5.34 4.81
C PRO A 37 10.21 4.88 6.03
N ILE A 38 11.00 3.81 5.87
CA ILE A 38 11.82 3.24 6.95
C ILE A 38 12.93 4.22 7.34
N HIS A 39 13.41 5.00 6.36
CA HIS A 39 14.38 6.07 6.54
C HIS A 39 13.85 7.29 5.76
N PRO A 40 13.19 8.27 6.41
CA PRO A 40 12.85 9.53 5.74
C PRO A 40 14.12 10.21 5.20
N GLU A 41 13.99 11.05 4.17
CA GLU A 41 15.12 11.76 3.58
C GLU A 41 15.88 12.55 4.66
N GLY A 42 17.19 12.29 4.79
CA GLY A 42 18.05 12.89 5.82
C GLY A 42 18.28 12.04 7.08
N TYR A 43 17.74 10.82 7.15
CA TYR A 43 18.05 9.89 8.23
C TYR A 43 19.46 9.28 8.08
N ASP A 44 20.33 9.49 9.06
CA ASP A 44 21.67 8.89 9.13
C ASP A 44 21.57 7.47 9.73
N PRO A 45 21.90 6.40 8.99
CA PRO A 45 21.90 5.03 9.50
C PRO A 45 22.87 4.80 10.67
N SER A 46 23.86 5.70 10.86
CA SER A 46 24.87 5.63 11.91
C SER A 46 24.49 6.44 13.15
N ALA A 47 23.30 7.05 13.17
CA ALA A 47 22.85 7.83 14.31
C ALA A 47 22.73 6.93 15.57
N PRO A 48 23.03 7.47 16.77
CA PRO A 48 23.03 6.69 18.01
C PRO A 48 21.64 6.15 18.41
N ASP A 49 20.57 6.68 17.81
CA ASP A 49 19.19 6.23 17.96
C ASP A 49 18.74 5.21 16.89
N ALA A 50 19.62 4.83 15.97
CA ALA A 50 19.31 3.86 14.93
C ALA A 50 19.17 2.44 15.48
N LYS A 51 18.13 1.73 15.03
CA LYS A 51 17.94 0.32 15.35
C LYS A 51 18.98 -0.51 14.58
N SER A 52 19.65 -1.43 15.27
CA SER A 52 20.55 -2.38 14.62
C SER A 52 19.78 -3.26 13.63
N VAL A 53 20.29 -3.33 12.40
CA VAL A 53 19.72 -4.19 11.36
C VAL A 53 20.07 -5.64 11.72
N PRO A 54 19.10 -6.57 11.80
CA PRO A 54 19.42 -7.98 11.98
C PRO A 54 20.02 -8.56 10.69
N GLU A 55 21.30 -8.95 10.77
CA GLU A 55 22.04 -9.69 9.74
C GLU A 55 21.26 -10.95 9.33
N THR A 56 20.52 -10.90 8.22
CA THR A 56 19.90 -12.09 7.63
C THR A 56 20.96 -12.76 6.77
N GLY A 57 21.58 -13.82 7.32
CA GLY A 57 22.76 -14.47 6.77
C GLY A 57 22.67 -14.86 5.29
N ASP A 58 23.78 -14.63 4.59
CA ASP A 58 24.08 -15.04 3.22
C ASP A 58 23.77 -16.52 2.98
N ALA A 59 22.70 -16.79 2.23
CA ALA A 59 22.41 -18.11 1.68
C ALA A 59 23.04 -18.26 0.27
N THR A 60 24.37 -18.21 0.18
CA THR A 60 25.12 -18.81 -0.95
C THR A 60 26.53 -19.21 -0.51
N LYS A 61 26.67 -20.43 0.01
CA LYS A 61 27.92 -21.20 -0.02
C LYS A 61 27.59 -22.70 -0.05
N ALA A 62 28.24 -23.39 -0.99
CA ALA A 62 28.14 -24.82 -1.38
C ALA A 62 27.06 -25.14 -2.42
#